data_AF-A0A401HZ72-F1
#
_entry.id   AF-A0A401HZ72-F1
#
_cell.length_a   1.000
_cell.length_b   1.000
_cell.length_c   1.000
_cell.angle_alpha   90.00
_cell.angle_beta   90.00
_cell.angle_gamma   90.00
#
_symmetry.space_group_name_H-M   'P 1'
#
loop_
_entity.id
_entity.type
_entity.pdbx_description
1 polymer ?
#
loop_
_entity_poly.entity_id
_entity_poly.type
_entity_poly.pdbx_seq_one_letter_code
_entity_poly.pdbx_strand_id
1 'polypeptide(L)'
;MSISTANQINAIVLSASNDASLINRVNRLLSNLGMSEQLSLHHDLSDAALDFIYQNIDDITLDDGPLEHIVWSFFWRKVKQKSLSEELFSRLVDAYERTKYVALESLVIGLIKEDLLTEAQLNEVLARIPTKTVLKESFASRCRRNLQHGQSLSQEDMITLLDNRSYSTVRFAITTRSISREALLILEQPYTGEKDKKIRLELTRLVNEMRDGVN
;
A
#
# COMPACT_ATOMS: atom_id res chain seq x y z
N MET A 1 32.88 -3.96 -22.12
CA MET A 1 31.77 -4.19 -21.17
C MET A 1 30.48 -3.95 -21.92
N SER A 2 29.57 -4.93 -21.97
CA SER A 2 28.26 -4.73 -22.59
C SER A 2 27.48 -3.72 -21.76
N ILE A 3 26.91 -2.68 -22.40
CA ILE A 3 26.02 -1.74 -21.70
C ILE A 3 24.74 -2.51 -21.38
N SER A 4 24.33 -2.56 -20.11
CA SER A 4 23.09 -3.23 -19.72
C SER A 4 21.90 -2.67 -20.50
N THR A 5 20.94 -3.52 -20.84
CA THR A 5 19.75 -3.12 -21.61
C THR A 5 18.99 -1.98 -20.94
N ALA A 6 18.91 -1.97 -19.60
CA ALA A 6 18.34 -0.87 -18.84
C ALA A 6 19.04 0.47 -19.12
N ASN A 7 20.38 0.49 -19.13
CA ASN A 7 21.16 1.69 -19.46
C ASN A 7 20.94 2.15 -20.90
N GLN A 8 20.73 1.22 -21.84
CA GLN A 8 20.39 1.55 -23.23
C GLN A 8 18.99 2.18 -23.32
N ILE A 9 18.00 1.61 -22.63
CA ILE A 9 16.63 2.16 -22.57
C ILE A 9 16.68 3.57 -21.96
N ASN A 10 17.37 3.74 -20.83
CA ASN A 10 17.54 5.03 -20.16
C ASN A 10 18.14 6.08 -21.12
N ALA A 11 19.24 5.74 -21.80
CA ALA A 11 19.90 6.66 -22.72
C ALA A 11 19.01 7.05 -23.92
N ILE A 12 18.25 6.10 -24.46
CA ILE A 12 17.40 6.31 -25.62
C ILE A 12 16.18 7.17 -25.28
N VAL A 13 15.55 6.93 -24.13
CA VAL A 13 14.42 7.75 -23.66
C VAL A 13 14.85 9.19 -23.36
N LEU A 14 16.07 9.41 -22.85
CA LEU A 14 16.58 10.76 -22.57
C LEU A 14 16.97 11.55 -23.83
N SER A 15 17.32 10.88 -24.93
CA SER A 15 17.90 11.53 -26.12
C SER A 15 16.94 11.68 -27.29
N ALA A 16 15.78 11.02 -27.27
CA ALA A 16 14.84 10.99 -28.39
C ALA A 16 13.66 11.94 -28.19
N SER A 17 13.13 12.46 -29.29
CA SER A 17 11.77 13.02 -29.31
C SER A 17 10.76 11.87 -29.21
N ASN A 18 9.70 12.03 -28.40
CA ASN A 18 8.66 11.00 -28.23
C ASN A 18 7.91 10.77 -29.54
N ASP A 19 8.32 9.79 -30.33
CA ASP A 19 7.64 9.34 -31.54
C ASP A 19 7.49 7.80 -31.56
N ALA A 20 6.72 7.28 -32.53
CA ALA A 20 6.50 5.85 -32.69
C ALA A 20 7.79 5.05 -32.95
N SER A 21 8.89 5.71 -33.37
CA SER A 21 10.18 5.05 -33.54
C SER A 21 10.82 4.71 -32.19
N LEU A 22 10.55 5.50 -31.15
CA LEU A 22 11.07 5.29 -29.80
C LEU A 22 10.49 4.02 -29.15
N ILE A 23 9.17 3.83 -29.22
CA ILE A 23 8.50 2.64 -28.67
C ILE A 23 9.06 1.36 -29.31
N ASN A 24 9.19 1.35 -30.64
CA ASN A 24 9.76 0.22 -31.37
C ASN A 24 11.20 -0.10 -30.95
N ARG A 25 12.01 0.91 -30.66
CA ARG A 25 13.39 0.73 -30.18
C ARG A 25 13.41 0.14 -28.77
N VAL A 26 12.53 0.61 -27.89
CA VAL A 26 12.39 0.06 -26.54
C VAL A 26 11.93 -1.39 -26.59
N ASN A 27 10.89 -1.73 -27.36
CA ASN A 27 10.40 -3.11 -27.51
C ASN A 27 11.48 -4.06 -28.03
N ARG A 28 12.30 -3.64 -29.01
CA ARG A 28 13.43 -4.44 -29.49
C ARG A 28 14.47 -4.73 -28.41
N LEU A 29 14.69 -3.79 -27.49
CA LEU A 29 15.61 -3.99 -26.37
C LEU A 29 15.01 -4.95 -25.34
N LEU A 30 13.72 -4.78 -25.03
CA LEU A 30 12.98 -5.63 -24.09
C LEU A 30 12.89 -7.08 -24.58
N SER A 31 12.66 -7.30 -25.88
CA SER A 31 12.55 -8.64 -26.47
C SER A 31 13.85 -9.46 -26.41
N ASN A 32 14.99 -8.82 -26.16
CA ASN A 32 16.28 -9.50 -26.02
C ASN A 32 16.59 -9.94 -24.59
N LEU A 33 15.75 -9.56 -23.62
CA LEU A 33 15.93 -9.91 -22.22
C LEU A 33 15.30 -11.27 -21.90
N GLY A 34 16.04 -12.10 -21.17
CA GLY A 34 15.46 -13.28 -20.54
C GLY A 34 14.48 -12.91 -19.41
N MET A 35 13.56 -13.81 -19.06
CA MET A 35 12.51 -13.53 -18.07
C MET A 35 13.05 -13.01 -16.73
N SER A 36 14.14 -13.58 -16.23
CA SER A 36 14.77 -13.12 -14.99
C SER A 36 15.27 -11.68 -15.08
N GLU A 37 15.78 -11.26 -16.23
CA GLU A 37 16.28 -9.90 -16.46
C GLU A 37 15.11 -8.92 -16.61
N GLN A 38 14.02 -9.34 -17.27
CA GLN A 38 12.80 -8.55 -17.39
C GLN A 38 12.18 -8.27 -16.01
N LEU A 39 12.11 -9.29 -15.13
CA LEU A 39 11.59 -9.13 -13.77
C LEU A 39 12.43 -8.14 -12.94
N SER A 40 13.76 -8.12 -13.11
CA SER A 40 14.63 -7.18 -12.39
C SER A 40 14.76 -5.80 -13.05
N LEU A 41 14.27 -5.63 -14.28
CA LEU A 41 14.50 -4.44 -15.10
C LEU A 41 14.09 -3.14 -14.39
N HIS A 42 12.98 -3.17 -13.67
CA HIS A 42 12.42 -2.02 -12.95
C HIS A 42 13.36 -1.40 -11.90
N HIS A 43 14.37 -2.15 -11.40
CA HIS A 43 15.38 -1.62 -10.50
C HIS A 43 16.34 -0.65 -11.20
N ASP A 44 16.70 -0.94 -12.44
CA ASP A 44 17.75 -0.23 -13.19
C ASP A 44 17.19 0.86 -14.13
N LEU A 45 15.87 0.91 -14.32
CA LEU A 45 15.22 1.97 -15.10
C LEU A 45 15.25 3.31 -14.34
N SER A 46 15.58 4.36 -15.07
CA SER A 46 15.45 5.75 -14.63
C SER A 46 13.98 6.16 -14.54
N ASP A 47 13.69 7.23 -13.80
CA ASP A 47 12.31 7.72 -13.67
C ASP A 47 11.72 8.16 -15.01
N ALA A 48 12.53 8.75 -15.90
CA ALA A 48 12.09 9.11 -17.25
C ALA A 48 11.72 7.87 -18.07
N ALA A 49 12.49 6.78 -17.94
CA ALA A 49 12.19 5.52 -18.63
C ALA A 49 10.95 4.83 -18.05
N LEU A 50 10.76 4.83 -16.74
CA LEU A 50 9.54 4.33 -16.10
C LEU A 50 8.31 5.13 -16.53
N ASP A 51 8.42 6.46 -16.56
CA ASP A 51 7.35 7.34 -17.04
C ASP A 51 6.99 7.04 -18.49
N PHE A 52 8.00 6.93 -19.36
CA PHE A 52 7.82 6.60 -20.77
C PHE A 52 7.13 5.24 -20.94
N ILE A 53 7.61 4.19 -20.26
CA ILE A 53 7.03 2.85 -20.38
C ILE A 53 5.59 2.84 -19.85
N TYR A 54 5.32 3.46 -18.70
CA TYR A 54 3.96 3.53 -18.16
C TYR A 54 2.99 4.28 -19.09
N GLN A 55 3.42 5.38 -19.70
CA GLN A 55 2.58 6.16 -20.63
C GLN A 55 2.25 5.40 -21.92
N ASN A 56 3.08 4.45 -22.33
CA ASN A 56 2.92 3.65 -23.54
C ASN A 56 2.66 2.17 -23.22
N ILE A 57 2.11 1.87 -22.05
CA ILE A 57 2.06 0.51 -21.50
C ILE A 57 1.30 -0.47 -22.42
N ASP A 58 0.28 0.01 -23.14
CA ASP A 58 -0.52 -0.79 -24.06
C ASP A 58 0.26 -1.17 -25.34
N ASP A 59 1.34 -0.45 -25.65
CA ASP A 59 2.24 -0.70 -26.79
C ASP A 59 3.55 -1.41 -26.40
N ILE A 60 3.79 -1.62 -25.10
CA ILE A 60 5.02 -2.24 -24.60
C ILE A 60 4.88 -3.77 -24.63
N THR A 61 5.83 -4.43 -25.30
CA THR A 61 5.84 -5.89 -25.44
C THR A 61 6.63 -6.54 -24.30
N LEU A 62 5.97 -6.80 -23.18
CA LEU A 62 6.48 -7.54 -22.04
C LEU A 62 5.41 -8.49 -21.49
N ASP A 63 5.85 -9.54 -20.79
CA ASP A 63 4.94 -10.40 -20.05
C ASP A 63 4.31 -9.64 -18.86
N ASP A 64 3.13 -10.11 -18.40
CA ASP A 64 2.36 -9.46 -17.34
C ASP A 64 3.16 -9.28 -16.03
N GLY A 65 3.99 -10.26 -15.66
CA GLY A 65 4.80 -10.19 -14.44
C GLY A 65 5.77 -9.02 -14.44
N PRO A 66 6.70 -8.93 -15.42
CA PRO A 66 7.57 -7.76 -15.60
C PRO A 66 6.82 -6.44 -15.71
N LEU A 67 5.69 -6.39 -16.43
CA LEU A 67 4.85 -5.19 -16.51
C LEU A 67 4.32 -4.77 -15.15
N GLU A 68 3.80 -5.70 -14.35
CA GLU A 68 3.34 -5.43 -12.99
C GLU A 68 4.44 -4.80 -12.13
N HIS A 69 5.67 -5.35 -12.19
CA HIS A 69 6.81 -4.78 -11.47
C HIS A 69 7.19 -3.37 -11.93
N ILE A 70 7.14 -3.10 -13.23
CA ILE A 70 7.41 -1.77 -13.78
C ILE A 70 6.34 -0.77 -13.34
N VAL A 71 5.06 -1.12 -13.48
CA VAL A 71 3.93 -0.27 -13.09
C VAL A 71 3.96 0.00 -11.59
N TRP A 72 4.22 -1.01 -10.77
CA TRP A 72 4.43 -0.84 -9.34
C TRP A 72 5.60 0.10 -9.03
N SER A 73 6.76 -0.08 -9.68
CA SER A 73 7.94 0.76 -9.45
C SER A 73 7.67 2.22 -9.82
N PHE A 74 6.97 2.46 -10.94
CA PHE A 74 6.51 3.78 -11.34
C PHE A 74 5.72 4.45 -10.21
N PHE A 75 4.64 3.83 -9.72
CA PHE A 75 3.80 4.43 -8.68
C PHE A 75 4.54 4.60 -7.35
N TRP A 76 5.28 3.58 -6.91
CA TRP A 76 6.04 3.64 -5.66
C TRP A 76 7.02 4.82 -5.64
N ARG A 77 7.79 5.01 -6.72
CA ARG A 77 8.75 6.12 -6.82
C ARG A 77 8.04 7.47 -6.86
N LYS A 78 6.93 7.60 -7.60
CA LYS A 78 6.17 8.86 -7.65
C LYS A 78 5.59 9.24 -6.28
N VAL A 79 5.02 8.27 -5.56
CA VAL A 79 4.50 8.47 -4.20
C VAL A 79 5.61 8.95 -3.27
N LYS A 80 6.80 8.33 -3.32
CA LYS A 80 7.94 8.71 -2.47
C LYS A 80 8.52 10.09 -2.80
N GLN A 81 8.47 10.52 -4.06
CA GLN A 81 9.06 11.80 -4.48
C GLN A 81 8.15 13.01 -4.27
N LYS A 82 6.85 12.90 -4.59
CA LYS A 82 5.96 14.06 -4.73
C LYS A 82 4.82 14.11 -3.74
N SER A 83 4.77 13.20 -2.76
CA SER A 83 3.55 12.86 -2.01
C SER A 83 2.41 12.40 -2.96
N LEU A 84 1.36 11.83 -2.40
CA LEU A 84 0.24 11.32 -3.19
C LEU A 84 -0.68 12.47 -3.61
N SER A 85 -0.48 13.00 -4.81
CA SER A 85 -1.42 13.97 -5.42
C SER A 85 -2.71 13.27 -5.85
N GLU A 86 -3.79 14.04 -6.00
CA GLU A 86 -5.08 13.51 -6.46
C GLU A 86 -4.99 12.88 -7.85
N GLU A 87 -4.24 13.50 -8.77
CA GLU A 87 -4.00 12.97 -10.11
C GLU A 87 -3.26 11.62 -10.06
N LEU A 88 -2.22 11.51 -9.21
CA LEU A 88 -1.44 10.28 -9.06
C LEU A 88 -2.29 9.17 -8.43
N PHE A 89 -3.13 9.52 -7.46
CA PHE A 89 -4.07 8.61 -6.82
C PHE A 89 -5.10 8.06 -7.83
N SER A 90 -5.77 8.93 -8.59
CA SER A 90 -6.72 8.51 -9.64
C SER A 90 -6.06 7.53 -10.61
N ARG A 91 -4.87 7.87 -11.11
CA ARG A 91 -4.11 6.99 -12.02
C ARG A 91 -3.77 5.63 -11.40
N LEU A 92 -3.45 5.60 -10.11
CA LEU A 92 -3.16 4.36 -9.38
C LEU A 92 -4.41 3.45 -9.32
N VAL A 93 -5.56 4.02 -8.96
CA VAL A 93 -6.80 3.26 -8.87
C VAL A 93 -7.27 2.80 -10.25
N ASP A 94 -7.18 3.65 -11.27
CA ASP A 94 -7.49 3.31 -12.66
C ASP A 94 -6.59 2.19 -13.19
N ALA A 95 -5.29 2.26 -12.88
CA ALA A 95 -4.34 1.22 -13.26
C ALA A 95 -4.68 -0.12 -12.62
N TYR A 96 -5.00 -0.13 -11.31
CA TYR A 96 -5.46 -1.36 -10.64
C TYR A 96 -6.76 -1.88 -11.26
N GLU A 97 -7.73 -1.02 -11.56
CA GLU A 97 -8.99 -1.47 -12.16
C GLU A 97 -8.79 -2.16 -13.51
N ARG A 98 -7.89 -1.62 -14.33
CA ARG A 98 -7.57 -2.19 -15.63
C ARG A 98 -6.82 -3.52 -15.53
N THR A 99 -5.80 -3.59 -14.66
CA THR A 99 -4.84 -4.71 -14.68
C THR A 99 -5.07 -5.75 -13.59
N LYS A 100 -5.73 -5.38 -12.49
CA LYS A 100 -5.90 -6.19 -11.28
C LYS A 100 -4.57 -6.69 -10.67
N TYR A 101 -3.48 -5.95 -10.89
CA TYR A 101 -2.17 -6.25 -10.34
C TYR A 101 -2.17 -6.20 -8.80
N VAL A 102 -1.70 -7.30 -8.19
CA VAL A 102 -1.64 -7.49 -6.73
C VAL A 102 -0.61 -6.54 -6.10
N ALA A 103 0.45 -6.20 -6.83
CA ALA A 103 1.44 -5.23 -6.40
C ALA A 103 0.83 -3.82 -6.20
N LEU A 104 -0.15 -3.43 -7.02
CA LEU A 104 -0.84 -2.15 -6.87
C LEU A 104 -1.81 -2.16 -5.68
N GLU A 105 -2.52 -3.27 -5.46
CA GLU A 105 -3.31 -3.44 -4.22
C GLU A 105 -2.41 -3.35 -2.98
N SER A 106 -1.24 -3.99 -3.02
CA SER A 106 -0.26 -3.94 -1.93
C SER A 106 0.24 -2.52 -1.67
N LEU A 107 0.43 -1.72 -2.73
CA LEU A 107 0.78 -0.31 -2.62
C LEU A 107 -0.35 0.50 -1.96
N VAL A 108 -1.60 0.30 -2.40
CA VAL A 108 -2.78 0.95 -1.79
C VAL A 108 -2.92 0.59 -0.32
N ILE A 109 -2.75 -0.69 0.04
CA ILE A 109 -2.73 -1.13 1.44
C ILE A 109 -1.63 -0.42 2.23
N GLY A 110 -0.43 -0.27 1.66
CA GLY A 110 0.66 0.51 2.25
C GLY A 110 0.25 1.96 2.55
N LEU A 111 -0.36 2.63 1.57
CA LEU A 111 -0.87 4.00 1.73
C LEU A 111 -1.93 4.12 2.83
N ILE A 112 -2.82 3.14 2.96
CA ILE A 112 -3.83 3.09 4.03
C ILE A 112 -3.17 2.92 5.40
N LYS A 113 -2.18 2.02 5.51
CA LYS A 113 -1.47 1.73 6.77
C LYS A 113 -0.62 2.90 7.25
N GLU A 114 -0.07 3.68 6.34
CA GLU A 114 0.66 4.91 6.62
C GLU A 114 -0.26 6.13 6.82
N ASP A 115 -1.59 5.94 6.77
CA ASP A 115 -2.62 6.99 6.90
C ASP A 115 -2.43 8.15 5.89
N LEU A 116 -1.93 7.84 4.69
CA LEU A 116 -1.62 8.83 3.64
C LEU A 116 -2.80 9.20 2.74
N LEU A 117 -3.90 8.44 2.80
CA LEU A 117 -5.10 8.74 2.01
C LEU A 117 -6.00 9.72 2.74
N THR A 118 -6.71 10.60 2.03
CA THR A 118 -7.83 11.36 2.62
C THR A 118 -9.04 10.45 2.86
N GLU A 119 -10.08 10.95 3.54
CA GLU A 119 -11.34 10.18 3.68
C GLU A 119 -12.05 9.99 2.34
N ALA A 120 -11.98 10.99 1.45
CA ALA A 120 -12.55 10.90 0.11
C ALA A 120 -11.84 9.80 -0.71
N GLN A 121 -10.51 9.80 -0.71
CA GLN A 121 -9.70 8.78 -1.39
C GLN A 121 -9.92 7.39 -0.80
N LEU A 122 -10.05 7.28 0.52
CA LEU A 122 -10.34 5.99 1.17
C LEU A 122 -11.71 5.44 0.73
N ASN A 123 -12.73 6.29 0.65
CA ASN A 123 -14.05 5.90 0.15
C ASN A 123 -14.00 5.46 -1.33
N GLU A 124 -13.20 6.13 -2.15
CA GLU A 124 -13.01 5.72 -3.55
C GLU A 124 -12.32 4.34 -3.64
N VAL A 125 -11.25 4.12 -2.88
CA VAL A 125 -10.58 2.80 -2.80
C VAL A 125 -11.59 1.73 -2.39
N LEU A 126 -12.43 1.98 -1.39
CA LEU A 126 -13.43 1.01 -0.93
C LEU A 126 -14.49 0.69 -1.99
N ALA A 127 -14.83 1.65 -2.84
CA ALA A 127 -15.79 1.42 -3.93
C ALA A 127 -15.18 0.60 -5.09
N ARG A 128 -13.88 0.80 -5.38
CA ARG A 128 -13.21 0.28 -6.58
C ARG A 128 -12.33 -0.95 -6.32
N ILE A 129 -11.88 -1.11 -5.08
CA ILE A 129 -10.96 -2.17 -4.60
C ILE A 129 -11.50 -2.80 -3.29
N PRO A 130 -12.69 -3.43 -3.29
CA PRO A 130 -13.32 -3.93 -2.07
C PRO A 130 -12.74 -5.28 -1.60
N THR A 131 -11.41 -5.43 -1.58
CA THR A 131 -10.79 -6.67 -1.11
C THR A 131 -10.82 -6.77 0.40
N LYS A 132 -10.79 -8.00 0.92
CA LYS A 132 -10.82 -8.25 2.36
C LYS A 132 -9.71 -7.51 3.11
N THR A 133 -8.51 -7.45 2.56
CA THR A 133 -7.37 -6.76 3.22
C THR A 133 -7.55 -5.25 3.19
N VAL A 134 -8.02 -4.70 2.07
CA VAL A 134 -8.32 -3.27 1.95
C VAL A 134 -9.40 -2.83 2.93
N LEU A 135 -10.51 -3.59 3.05
CA LEU A 135 -11.58 -3.31 4.00
C LEU A 135 -11.07 -3.27 5.45
N LYS A 136 -10.23 -4.23 5.82
CA LYS A 136 -9.64 -4.33 7.16
C LYS A 136 -8.74 -3.15 7.51
N GLU A 137 -7.82 -2.83 6.60
CA GLU A 137 -6.86 -1.75 6.84
C GLU A 137 -7.55 -0.38 6.77
N SER A 138 -8.58 -0.23 5.94
CA SER A 138 -9.40 0.99 5.88
C SER A 138 -10.14 1.23 7.19
N PHE A 139 -10.72 0.18 7.78
CA PHE A 139 -11.35 0.26 9.10
C PHE A 139 -10.34 0.68 10.17
N ALA A 140 -9.16 0.04 10.20
CA ALA A 140 -8.10 0.38 11.14
C ALA A 140 -7.63 1.84 10.97
N SER A 141 -7.50 2.33 9.73
CA SER A 141 -7.13 3.73 9.44
C SER A 141 -8.17 4.72 9.97
N ARG A 142 -9.46 4.46 9.76
CA ARG A 142 -10.55 5.29 10.32
C ARG A 142 -10.50 5.35 11.85
N CYS A 143 -10.32 4.20 12.51
CA CYS A 143 -10.15 4.17 13.96
C CYS A 143 -8.94 5.01 14.40
N ARG A 144 -7.79 4.91 13.72
CA ARG A 144 -6.60 5.73 14.05
C ARG A 144 -6.87 7.22 13.90
N ARG A 145 -7.57 7.67 12.85
CA ARG A 145 -7.95 9.08 12.66
C ARG A 145 -8.87 9.56 13.78
N ASN A 146 -9.91 8.78 14.11
CA ASN A 146 -10.83 9.10 15.20
C ASN A 146 -10.07 9.29 16.52
N LEU A 147 -9.13 8.40 16.83
CA LEU A 147 -8.27 8.49 18.01
C LEU A 147 -7.40 9.76 18.00
N GLN A 148 -6.81 10.12 16.86
CA GLN A 148 -6.05 11.36 16.71
C GLN A 148 -6.90 12.61 16.94
N HIS A 149 -8.22 12.54 16.69
CA HIS A 149 -9.18 13.59 16.98
C HIS A 149 -9.78 13.51 18.40
N GLY A 150 -9.23 12.68 19.29
CA GLY A 150 -9.65 12.55 20.68
C GLY A 150 -10.92 11.74 20.88
N GLN A 151 -11.40 11.05 19.84
CA GLN A 151 -12.50 10.09 20.00
C GLN A 151 -11.98 8.80 20.62
N SER A 152 -12.80 8.16 21.44
CA SER A 152 -12.47 6.87 22.04
C SER A 152 -13.02 5.71 21.19
N LEU A 153 -12.30 4.58 21.17
CA LEU A 153 -12.82 3.36 20.55
C LEU A 153 -14.08 2.88 21.29
N SER A 154 -15.13 2.58 20.54
CA SER A 154 -16.33 1.92 21.05
C SER A 154 -16.11 0.41 21.23
N GLN A 155 -17.06 -0.25 21.89
CA GLN A 155 -17.05 -1.71 22.02
C GLN A 155 -17.07 -2.41 20.65
N GLU A 156 -17.85 -1.90 19.71
CA GLU A 156 -17.94 -2.43 18.34
C GLU A 156 -16.63 -2.27 17.58
N ASP A 157 -15.98 -1.10 17.71
CA ASP A 157 -14.66 -0.87 17.12
C ASP A 157 -13.64 -1.86 17.65
N MET A 158 -13.63 -2.07 18.97
CA MET A 158 -12.71 -3.00 19.63
C MET A 158 -12.89 -4.42 19.09
N ILE A 159 -14.12 -4.92 19.03
CA ILE A 159 -14.43 -6.27 18.50
C ILE A 159 -13.92 -6.37 17.05
N THR A 160 -14.28 -5.40 16.21
CA THR A 160 -13.91 -5.40 14.79
C THR A 160 -12.39 -5.34 14.57
N LEU A 161 -11.67 -4.50 15.33
CA LEU A 161 -10.21 -4.44 15.26
C LEU A 161 -9.54 -5.75 15.66
N LEU A 162 -10.06 -6.41 16.70
CA LEU A 162 -9.51 -7.69 17.18
C LEU A 162 -9.76 -8.82 16.17
N ASP A 163 -10.96 -8.89 15.59
CA ASP A 163 -11.29 -9.85 14.53
C ASP A 163 -10.45 -9.61 13.26
N ASN A 164 -10.17 -8.34 12.98
CA ASN A 164 -9.31 -7.95 11.87
C ASN A 164 -7.82 -8.15 12.15
N ARG A 165 -7.43 -8.43 13.41
CA ARG A 165 -6.04 -8.53 13.90
C ARG A 165 -5.28 -7.20 13.80
N SER A 166 -5.99 -6.08 13.86
CA SER A 166 -5.45 -4.72 13.82
C SER A 166 -4.88 -4.30 15.18
N TYR A 167 -4.06 -5.16 15.78
CA TYR A 167 -3.57 -5.04 17.16
C TYR A 167 -2.73 -3.79 17.40
N SER A 168 -2.04 -3.27 16.38
CA SER A 168 -1.30 -2.00 16.47
C SER A 168 -2.22 -0.81 16.77
N THR A 169 -3.41 -0.79 16.17
CA THR A 169 -4.41 0.27 16.40
C THR A 169 -5.02 0.15 17.80
N VAL A 170 -5.30 -1.08 18.25
CA VAL A 170 -5.74 -1.33 19.63
C VAL A 170 -4.68 -0.89 20.64
N ARG A 171 -3.41 -1.27 20.42
CA ARG A 171 -2.30 -0.84 21.28
C ARG A 171 -2.19 0.67 21.35
N PHE A 172 -2.26 1.35 20.21
CA PHE A 172 -2.25 2.81 20.14
C PHE A 172 -3.38 3.43 20.97
N ALA A 173 -4.61 2.91 20.86
CA ALA A 173 -5.74 3.36 21.65
C ALA A 173 -5.53 3.18 23.17
N ILE A 174 -4.94 2.06 23.60
CA ILE A 174 -4.65 1.81 25.03
C ILE A 174 -3.61 2.82 25.53
N THR A 175 -2.51 2.98 24.79
CA THR A 175 -1.42 3.89 25.17
C THR A 175 -1.88 5.35 25.23
N THR A 176 -2.80 5.74 24.36
CA THR A 176 -3.40 7.09 24.33
C THR A 176 -4.63 7.23 25.23
N ARG A 177 -4.97 6.22 26.03
CA ARG A 177 -6.13 6.20 26.94
C ARG A 177 -7.46 6.55 26.26
N SER A 178 -7.58 6.24 24.97
CA SER A 178 -8.72 6.63 24.13
C SER A 178 -9.61 5.42 23.84
N ILE A 179 -10.14 4.80 24.90
CA ILE A 179 -10.97 3.60 24.85
C ILE A 179 -12.17 3.80 25.77
N SER A 180 -13.38 3.47 25.30
CA SER A 180 -14.58 3.52 26.14
C SER A 180 -14.54 2.44 27.24
N ARG A 181 -15.31 2.63 28.30
CA ARG A 181 -15.39 1.65 29.39
C ARG A 181 -15.85 0.27 28.88
N GLU A 182 -16.83 0.26 27.98
CA GLU A 182 -17.40 -0.94 27.37
C GLU A 182 -16.38 -1.68 26.50
N ALA A 183 -15.54 -0.93 25.77
CA ALA A 183 -14.45 -1.51 24.99
C ALA A 183 -13.34 -2.11 25.86
N LEU A 184 -13.07 -1.55 27.04
CA LEU A 184 -12.11 -2.14 27.99
C LEU A 184 -12.55 -3.51 28.49
N LEU A 185 -13.86 -3.69 28.74
CA LEU A 185 -14.40 -4.98 29.19
C LEU A 185 -14.10 -6.12 28.22
N ILE A 186 -13.95 -5.84 26.92
CA ILE A 186 -13.59 -6.84 25.90
C ILE A 186 -12.16 -7.37 26.11
N LEU A 187 -11.24 -6.53 26.58
CA LEU A 187 -9.83 -6.89 26.79
C LEU A 187 -9.58 -7.54 28.17
N GLU A 188 -10.53 -7.38 29.10
CA GLU A 188 -10.50 -7.98 30.44
C GLU A 188 -10.98 -9.44 30.44
N GLN A 189 -11.76 -9.84 29.43
CA GLN A 189 -12.21 -11.22 29.31
C GLN A 189 -11.01 -12.17 29.10
N PRO A 190 -10.92 -13.27 29.87
CA PRO A 190 -9.84 -14.24 29.68
C PRO A 190 -9.79 -14.73 28.24
N TYR A 191 -8.66 -14.51 27.57
CA TYR A 191 -8.47 -15.03 26.21
C TYR A 191 -8.16 -16.52 26.27
N THR A 192 -9.14 -17.35 25.88
CA THR A 192 -9.06 -18.82 25.92
C THR A 192 -8.60 -19.44 24.61
N GLY A 193 -8.42 -18.64 23.55
CA GLY A 193 -7.93 -19.11 22.26
C GLY A 193 -6.42 -19.33 22.24
N GLU A 194 -5.95 -20.26 21.41
CA GLU A 194 -4.50 -20.45 21.18
C GLU A 194 -3.94 -19.47 20.13
N LYS A 195 -4.78 -19.06 19.17
CA LYS A 195 -4.37 -18.14 18.10
C LYS A 195 -4.16 -16.74 18.65
N ASP A 196 -3.04 -16.09 18.33
CA ASP A 196 -2.75 -14.72 18.77
C ASP A 196 -2.71 -14.53 20.32
N LYS A 197 -2.61 -15.62 21.10
CA LYS A 197 -2.60 -15.61 22.57
C LYS A 197 -1.57 -14.64 23.15
N LYS A 198 -0.35 -14.65 22.60
CA LYS A 198 0.75 -13.77 23.04
C LYS A 198 0.38 -12.29 22.95
N ILE A 199 -0.13 -11.84 21.80
CA ILE A 199 -0.48 -10.42 21.60
C ILE A 199 -1.72 -10.04 22.42
N ARG A 200 -2.69 -10.95 22.58
CA ARG A 200 -3.87 -10.73 23.43
C ARG A 200 -3.51 -10.54 24.89
N LEU A 201 -2.64 -11.40 25.44
CA LEU A 201 -2.12 -11.26 26.81
C LEU A 201 -1.33 -9.96 26.99
N GLU A 202 -0.55 -9.56 25.97
CA GLU A 202 0.15 -8.27 25.98
C GLU A 202 -0.82 -7.09 26.08
N LEU A 203 -1.91 -7.08 25.28
CA LEU A 203 -2.92 -6.03 25.33
C LEU A 203 -3.62 -5.98 26.69
N THR A 204 -3.97 -7.12 27.28
CA THR A 204 -4.55 -7.18 28.64
C THR A 204 -3.60 -6.60 29.69
N ARG A 205 -2.29 -6.92 29.60
CA ARG A 205 -1.27 -6.32 30.49
C ARG A 205 -1.23 -4.80 30.35
N LEU A 206 -1.24 -4.28 29.13
CA LEU A 206 -1.24 -2.83 28.87
C LEU A 206 -2.48 -2.13 29.45
N VAL A 207 -3.65 -2.77 29.39
CA VAL A 207 -4.88 -2.24 30.01
C VAL A 207 -4.73 -2.14 31.54
N ASN A 208 -4.14 -3.16 32.18
CA ASN A 208 -3.92 -3.13 33.63
C ASN A 208 -2.93 -2.02 34.03
N GLU A 209 -1.81 -1.90 33.32
CA GLU A 209 -0.82 -0.84 33.54
C GLU A 209 -1.40 0.57 33.37
N MET A 210 -2.28 0.74 32.38
CA MET A 210 -2.99 2.00 32.15
C MET A 210 -3.85 2.40 33.36
N ARG A 211 -4.46 1.43 34.05
CA ARG A 211 -5.31 1.66 35.23
C ARG A 211 -4.50 1.95 36.48
N ASP A 212 -3.40 1.22 36.69
CA ASP A 212 -2.57 1.37 37.88
C ASP A 212 -1.84 2.73 37.91
N GLY A 213 -1.56 3.32 36.75
CA GLY A 213 -1.02 4.68 36.60
C GLY A 213 -2.04 5.82 36.71
N VAL A 214 -3.20 5.59 37.35
CA VAL A 214 -4.24 6.61 37.64
C VAL A 214 -4.32 6.92 39.14
N ASN A 215 -3.48 6.31 39.98
CA ASN A 215 -3.35 6.64 41.41
C ASN A 215 -2.38 7.80 41.67
#